data_AF-A0A0R1ZBQ1-F1
#
_entry.id   AF-A0A0R1ZBQ1-F1
#
_cell.length_a   1.000
_cell.length_b   1.000
_cell.length_c   1.000
_cell.angle_alpha   90.00
_cell.angle_beta   90.00
_cell.angle_gamma   90.00
#
_symmetry.space_group_name_H-M   'P 1'
#
loop_
_entity.id
_entity.type
_entity.pdbx_description
1 polymer ?
#
loop_
_entity_poly.entity_id
_entity_poly.type
_entity_poly.pdbx_seq_one_letter_code
_entity_poly.pdbx_strand_id
1 'polypeptide(L)'
;MHKVLIVMHDTVHNDYYRMNKVEFEILPTIGQYVYNTDGIVYQVEEITNFAGYVSSKGAVALVVVHPVENQLPVNDLYGLKIEEDLDD
;
A
#
# COMPACT_ATOMS: atom_id res chain seq x y z
N MET A 1 15.92 -6.91 -1.02
CA MET A 1 14.85 -6.10 -0.41
C MET A 1 14.92 -4.67 -0.95
N HIS A 2 13.81 -4.20 -1.49
CA HIS A 2 13.60 -2.86 -2.04
C HIS A 2 12.91 -1.99 -0.98
N LYS A 3 13.61 -0.95 -0.53
CA LYS A 3 13.02 0.09 0.33
C LYS A 3 12.13 0.98 -0.53
N VAL A 4 10.89 1.22 -0.13
CA VAL A 4 9.97 2.10 -0.86
C VAL A 4 9.24 3.05 0.10
N LEU A 5 8.70 4.12 -0.47
CA LEU A 5 7.77 5.00 0.21
C LEU A 5 6.36 4.68 -0.28
N ILE A 6 5.46 4.38 0.66
CA ILE A 6 4.03 4.22 0.38
C ILE A 6 3.35 5.59 0.51
N VAL A 7 2.55 5.93 -0.49
CA VAL A 7 1.69 7.11 -0.51
C VAL A 7 0.27 6.65 -0.73
N MET A 8 -0.63 7.01 0.18
CA MET A 8 -2.06 6.83 -0.01
C MET A 8 -2.60 7.95 -0.89
N HIS A 9 -3.34 7.58 -1.93
CA HIS A 9 -4.22 8.45 -2.67
C HIS A 9 -5.62 8.35 -2.06
N ASP A 10 -6.06 9.43 -1.41
CA ASP A 10 -7.44 9.57 -0.97
C ASP A 10 -8.28 10.00 -2.18
N THR A 11 -8.95 9.04 -2.79
CA THR A 11 -9.77 9.27 -3.99
C THR A 11 -11.04 10.09 -3.71
N VAL A 12 -11.46 10.21 -2.45
CA VAL A 12 -12.63 11.01 -2.06
C VAL A 12 -12.29 12.50 -2.08
N HIS A 13 -11.13 12.86 -1.54
CA HIS A 13 -10.67 14.25 -1.46
C HIS A 13 -9.68 14.62 -2.59
N ASN A 14 -9.24 13.64 -3.39
CA ASN A 14 -8.22 13.77 -4.43
C ASN A 14 -6.89 14.34 -3.88
N ASP A 15 -6.49 13.81 -2.72
CA ASP A 15 -5.29 14.22 -1.98
C ASP A 15 -4.32 13.04 -1.79
N TYR A 16 -3.05 13.36 -1.52
CA TYR A 16 -2.00 12.37 -1.33
C TYR A 16 -1.38 12.47 0.07
N TYR A 17 -1.35 11.35 0.79
CA TYR A 17 -0.82 11.25 2.13
C TYR A 17 0.33 10.24 2.20
N ARG A 18 1.47 10.68 2.72
CA ARG A 18 2.58 9.75 2.96
C ARG A 18 2.22 8.82 4.12
N MET A 19 2.24 7.52 3.87
CA MET A 19 2.00 6.52 4.91
C MET A 19 3.34 6.11 5.55
N ASN A 20 4.00 5.11 4.97
CA ASN A 20 5.12 4.42 5.60
C ASN A 20 6.31 4.29 4.64
N LYS A 21 7.51 4.12 5.21
CA LYS A 21 8.66 3.60 4.48
C LYS A 21 8.77 2.12 4.79
N VAL A 22 8.63 1.26 3.79
CA VAL A 22 8.59 -0.20 3.96
C VAL A 22 9.63 -0.88 3.08
N GLU A 23 9.90 -2.16 3.34
CA GLU A 23 10.80 -3.00 2.56
C GLU A 23 10.02 -4.15 1.93
N PHE A 24 10.18 -4.34 0.63
CA PHE A 24 9.63 -5.48 -0.10
C PHE A 24 10.74 -6.39 -0.59
N GLU A 25 10.56 -7.71 -0.56
CA GLU A 25 11.49 -8.61 -1.26
C GLU A 25 11.43 -8.40 -2.78
N ILE A 26 10.22 -8.26 -3.30
CA ILE A 26 9.89 -8.00 -4.70
C ILE A 26 8.92 -6.82 -4.71
N LEU A 27 9.18 -5.80 -5.55
CA LEU A 27 8.24 -4.68 -5.68
C LEU A 27 6.85 -5.19 -6.10
N PRO A 28 5.76 -4.61 -5.57
CA PRO A 28 4.43 -4.98 -6.01
C PRO A 28 4.22 -4.62 -7.49
N THR A 29 3.07 -4.98 -8.03
CA THR A 29 2.62 -4.59 -9.37
C THR A 29 1.30 -3.82 -9.28
N ILE A 30 1.01 -2.98 -10.26
CA ILE A 30 -0.25 -2.23 -10.32
C ILE A 30 -1.43 -3.22 -10.28
N GLY A 31 -2.44 -2.92 -9.46
CA GLY A 31 -3.61 -3.75 -9.21
C GLY A 31 -3.43 -4.78 -8.09
N GLN A 32 -2.20 -5.02 -7.60
CA GLN A 32 -2.00 -5.87 -6.43
C GLN A 32 -2.49 -5.18 -5.16
N TYR A 33 -2.86 -6.01 -4.18
CA TYR A 33 -3.31 -5.55 -2.88
C TYR A 33 -2.15 -5.58 -1.87
N VAL A 34 -2.10 -4.55 -1.04
CA VAL A 34 -1.17 -4.40 0.07
C VAL A 34 -2.00 -4.24 1.34
N TYR A 35 -1.63 -5.02 2.34
CA TYR A 35 -2.22 -4.91 3.66
C TYR A 35 -1.37 -4.02 4.57
N ASN A 36 -2.02 -3.18 5.38
CA ASN A 36 -1.39 -2.36 6.40
C ASN A 36 -1.98 -2.68 7.78
N THR A 37 -1.27 -2.32 8.84
CA THR A 37 -1.66 -2.64 10.23
C THR A 37 -2.88 -1.85 10.73
N ASP A 38 -3.44 -0.95 9.91
CA ASP A 38 -4.66 -0.19 10.19
C ASP A 38 -5.94 -0.98 9.85
N GLY A 39 -5.80 -2.22 9.37
CA GLY A 39 -6.92 -3.07 8.98
C GLY A 39 -7.46 -2.79 7.58
N ILE A 40 -6.92 -1.79 6.87
CA ILE A 40 -7.41 -1.39 5.55
C ILE A 40 -6.59 -2.11 4.47
N VAL A 41 -7.31 -2.68 3.50
CA VAL A 41 -6.70 -3.20 2.27
C VAL A 41 -6.53 -2.04 1.30
N TYR A 42 -5.32 -1.92 0.76
CA TYR A 42 -5.00 -0.91 -0.25
C TYR A 42 -4.67 -1.58 -1.57
N GLN A 43 -5.13 -1.01 -2.69
CA GLN A 43 -4.74 -1.46 -4.02
C GLN A 43 -3.66 -0.55 -4.60
N VAL A 44 -2.63 -1.13 -5.21
CA VAL A 44 -1.56 -0.40 -5.87
C VAL A 44 -2.07 0.23 -7.16
N GLU A 45 -1.96 1.54 -7.23
CA GLU A 45 -2.37 2.35 -8.38
C GLU A 45 -1.17 2.66 -9.29
N GLU A 46 -0.04 3.03 -8.69
CA GLU A 46 1.13 3.48 -9.43
C GLU A 46 2.42 3.05 -8.72
N ILE A 47 3.45 2.77 -9.52
CA ILE A 47 4.81 2.54 -9.02
C ILE A 47 5.76 3.42 -9.82
N THR A 48 6.38 4.37 -9.13
CA THR A 48 7.35 5.30 -9.72
C THR A 48 8.74 5.02 -9.16
N ASN A 49 9.62 4.49 -10.00
CA ASN A 49 11.01 4.26 -9.66
C ASN A 49 11.82 5.56 -9.78
N PHE A 50 12.70 5.80 -8.82
CA PHE A 50 13.62 6.94 -8.90
C PHE A 50 14.76 6.61 -9.87
N ALA A 51 14.75 7.24 -11.04
CA ALA A 51 15.75 7.02 -12.07
C ALA A 51 17.18 7.25 -11.54
N GLY A 52 18.06 6.27 -11.74
CA GLY A 52 19.47 6.33 -11.32
C GLY A 52 19.71 6.16 -9.82
N TYR A 53 18.67 5.95 -9.01
CA TYR A 53 18.82 5.84 -7.55
C TYR A 53 18.89 4.38 -7.11
N VAL A 54 20.10 3.80 -7.13
CA VAL A 54 20.38 2.51 -6.50
C VAL A 54 20.91 2.77 -5.10
N SER A 55 20.03 2.74 -4.09
CA SER A 55 20.42 3.00 -2.71
C SER A 55 20.35 1.74 -1.86
N SER A 56 21.46 1.41 -1.18
CA SER A 56 21.47 0.39 -0.13
C SER A 56 20.76 0.85 1.16
N LYS A 57 20.51 2.17 1.32
CA LYS A 57 19.99 2.77 2.55
C LYS A 57 18.66 3.52 2.38
N GLY A 58 18.41 4.07 1.20
CA GLY A 58 17.26 4.93 0.86
C GLY A 58 16.13 4.18 0.15
N ALA A 59 14.99 4.85 0.02
CA ALA A 59 13.89 4.34 -0.80
C ALA A 59 14.25 4.45 -2.29
N VAL A 60 13.90 3.44 -3.08
CA VAL A 60 14.20 3.35 -4.52
C VAL A 60 12.98 3.62 -5.40
N ALA A 61 11.78 3.60 -4.82
CA ALA A 61 10.53 3.87 -5.51
C ALA A 61 9.47 4.49 -4.59
N LEU A 62 8.49 5.14 -5.21
CA LEU A 62 7.19 5.45 -4.65
C LEU A 62 6.19 4.38 -5.10
N VAL A 63 5.38 3.92 -4.16
CA VAL A 63 4.22 3.07 -4.45
C VAL A 63 2.99 3.85 -4.00
N VAL A 64 2.16 4.23 -4.96
CA VAL A 64 0.89 4.90 -4.71
C VAL A 64 -0.18 3.83 -4.55
N VAL A 65 -0.98 3.95 -3.50
CA VAL A 65 -2.06 3.02 -3.19
C VAL A 65 -3.33 3.77 -2.86
N HIS A 66 -4.50 3.19 -3.09
CA HIS A 66 -5.77 3.74 -2.63
C HIS A 66 -6.51 2.70 -1.78
N PRO A 67 -7.30 3.13 -0.78
CA PRO A 67 -8.09 2.21 0.02
C PRO A 67 -9.14 1.51 -0.85
N VAL A 68 -9.27 0.20 -0.65
CA VAL A 68 -10.29 -0.62 -1.31
C VAL A 68 -11.61 -0.43 -0.57
N GLU A 69 -12.73 -0.35 -1.31
CA GLU A 69 -14.05 -0.27 -0.68
C GLU A 69 -14.29 -1.49 0.22
N ASN A 70 -14.70 -1.26 1.48
CA ASN A 70 -14.88 -2.30 2.50
C ASN A 70 -15.83 -3.44 2.07
N GLN A 71 -16.73 -3.21 1.12
CA GLN A 71 -17.71 -4.19 0.67
C GLN A 71 -17.21 -5.10 -0.46
N LEU A 72 -15.98 -4.92 -0.94
CA LEU A 72 -15.45 -5.74 -2.03
C LEU A 72 -15.09 -7.16 -1.53
N PRO A 73 -15.42 -8.22 -2.28
CA PRO A 73 -15.12 -9.61 -1.89
C PRO A 73 -13.64 -9.91 -1.62
N VAL A 74 -12.75 -9.05 -2.12
CA VAL A 74 -11.31 -9.16 -1.86
C VAL A 74 -10.96 -8.95 -0.38
N ASN A 75 -11.77 -8.20 0.36
CA ASN A 75 -11.55 -7.99 1.79
C ASN A 75 -11.79 -9.29 2.58
N ASP A 76 -12.74 -10.11 2.14
CA ASP A 76 -13.00 -11.45 2.71
C ASP A 76 -11.87 -12.44 2.39
N LEU A 77 -11.25 -12.34 1.20
CA LEU A 77 -10.16 -13.23 0.77
C LEU A 77 -8.89 -13.06 1.59
N TYR A 78 -8.61 -11.84 2.05
CA TYR A 78 -7.50 -11.57 2.97
C TYR A 78 -7.87 -11.84 4.44
N GLY A 79 -9.09 -12.32 4.70
CA GLY A 79 -9.53 -12.79 6.01
C GLY A 79 -9.66 -11.67 7.04
N LEU A 80 -9.93 -10.44 6.59
CA LEU A 80 -10.00 -9.28 7.45
C LEU A 80 -11.45 -8.94 7.74
N LYS A 81 -11.92 -9.35 8.90
CA LYS A 81 -13.10 -8.74 9.48
C LYS A 81 -12.59 -7.76 10.50
N ILE A 82 -12.41 -6.50 10.09
CA ILE A 82 -11.98 -5.40 10.97
C ILE A 82 -12.77 -5.43 12.30
N GLU A 83 -14.07 -5.70 12.24
CA GLU A 83 -14.96 -5.81 13.41
C GLU A 83 -14.75 -7.07 14.27
N GLU A 84 -14.24 -8.18 13.71
CA GLU A 84 -13.99 -9.43 14.48
C GLU A 84 -12.52 -9.59 14.89
N ASP A 85 -11.58 -8.93 14.20
CA ASP A 85 -10.13 -9.09 14.38
C ASP A 85 -9.47 -7.92 15.15
N LEU A 86 -10.15 -6.76 15.28
CA LEU A 86 -9.63 -5.57 15.95
C LEU A 86 -10.46 -5.08 17.16
N ASP A 87 -11.63 -5.67 17.45
CA ASP A 87 -12.37 -5.46 18.71
C ASP A 87 -12.01 -6.59 19.72
N ASP A 88 -11.16 -6.22 20.70
CA ASP A 88 -10.67 -6.90 21.94
C ASP A 88 -10.39 -8.43 21.93
#